data_AF-A0A935HJP1-F1
#
_entry.id   AF-A0A935HJP1-F1
#
_cell.length_a   1.000
_cell.length_b   1.000
_cell.length_c   1.000
_cell.angle_alpha   90.00
_cell.angle_beta   90.00
_cell.angle_gamma   90.00
#
_symmetry.space_group_name_H-M   'P 1'
#
loop_
_entity.id
_entity.type
_entity.pdbx_description
1 polymer ?
#
loop_
_entity_poly.entity_id
_entity_poly.type
_entity_poly.pdbx_seq_one_letter_code
_entity_poly.pdbx_strand_id
1 'polypeptide(L)'
;MNKQLFIKPLLGIFLIWLFLTAINFNKAFHADDTFHLEAAQHIIKEPLKPMSGIIRWGNYEPEPILNGNQPPLMFYLVAVVGVFFGFNEAPMHLMISVFSFFSLFIFFRIAKEYGSERPLLLTVLFGLCPAFVVNQNVMTDVPVVCFLLAAFYQLYWLKKQRKKKHYLLAMLFLTMGVFTKYIFLPVIFAVGIIFLVKRQFKSYSIC
;
A
#
# COMPACT_ATOMS: atom_id res chain seq x y z
N MET A 1 -15.88 16.09 19.70
CA MET A 1 -14.52 15.56 19.46
C MET A 1 -13.58 16.75 19.28
N ASN A 2 -12.65 16.99 20.21
CA ASN A 2 -11.90 18.25 20.30
C ASN A 2 -10.94 18.42 19.11
N LYS A 3 -11.18 19.40 18.23
CA LYS A 3 -10.40 19.63 16.99
C LYS A 3 -8.91 19.81 17.26
N GLN A 4 -8.55 20.47 18.37
CA GLN A 4 -7.14 20.71 18.74
C GLN A 4 -6.37 19.42 19.06
N LEU A 5 -7.04 18.37 19.56
CA LEU A 5 -6.43 17.07 19.87
C LEU A 5 -6.06 16.27 18.60
N PHE A 6 -6.59 16.65 17.44
CA PHE A 6 -6.32 15.98 16.17
C PHE A 6 -5.32 16.74 15.29
N ILE A 7 -5.27 18.08 15.40
CA ILE A 7 -4.39 18.92 14.57
C ILE A 7 -2.92 18.69 14.91
N LYS A 8 -2.55 18.61 16.20
CA LYS A 8 -1.13 18.42 16.58
C LYS A 8 -0.54 17.08 16.10
N PRO A 9 -1.22 15.92 16.26
CA PRO A 9 -0.71 14.68 15.72
C PRO A 9 -0.68 14.64 14.19
N LEU A 10 -1.67 15.25 13.52
CA LEU A 10 -1.70 15.30 12.06
C LEU A 10 -0.52 16.12 11.51
N LEU A 11 -0.17 17.23 12.16
CA LEU A 11 1.03 18.01 11.83
C LEU A 11 2.30 17.16 12.00
N GLY A 12 2.41 16.38 13.09
CA GLY A 12 3.54 15.47 13.29
C GLY A 12 3.66 14.41 12.17
N ILE A 13 2.54 13.80 11.77
CA ILE A 13 2.49 12.85 10.65
C ILE A 13 2.92 13.54 9.35
N PHE A 14 2.41 14.74 9.09
CA PHE A 14 2.74 15.52 7.91
C PHE A 14 4.24 15.87 7.85
N LEU A 15 4.84 16.26 8.97
CA LEU A 15 6.27 16.58 9.03
C LEU A 15 7.16 15.36 8.74
N ILE A 16 6.82 14.20 9.30
CA ILE A 16 7.57 12.96 9.05
C ILE A 16 7.38 12.53 7.59
N TRP A 17 6.16 12.59 7.08
CA TRP A 17 5.87 12.30 5.68
C TRP A 17 6.65 13.24 4.74
N LEU A 18 6.71 14.53 5.04
CA LEU A 18 7.46 15.51 4.27
C LEU A 18 8.95 15.19 4.29
N PHE A 19 9.50 14.84 5.45
CA PHE A 19 10.89 14.40 5.59
C PHE A 19 11.19 13.15 4.73
N LEU A 20 10.36 12.12 4.83
CA LEU A 20 10.52 10.88 4.04
C LEU A 20 10.42 11.14 2.54
N THR A 21 9.45 11.97 2.14
CA THR A 21 9.27 12.38 0.75
C THR A 21 10.49 13.15 0.26
N ALA A 22 11.02 14.09 1.04
CA ALA A 22 12.16 14.91 0.65
C ALA A 22 13.43 14.08 0.40
N ILE A 23 13.65 13.01 1.17
CA ILE A 23 14.79 12.10 0.97
C ILE A 23 14.70 11.36 -0.38
N ASN A 24 13.48 11.07 -0.82
CA ASN A 24 13.25 10.18 -1.97
C ASN A 24 12.75 10.89 -3.23
N PHE A 25 12.32 12.15 -3.12
CA PHE A 25 11.59 12.89 -4.16
C PHE A 25 12.29 12.89 -5.53
N ASN A 26 13.61 13.07 -5.55
CA ASN A 26 14.40 13.07 -6.78
C ASN A 26 15.47 11.97 -6.78
N LYS A 27 15.18 10.85 -6.11
CA LYS A 27 16.07 9.70 -6.10
C LYS A 27 16.07 9.06 -7.49
N ALA A 28 17.26 8.83 -8.05
CA ALA A 28 17.40 8.11 -9.32
C ALA A 28 16.72 6.74 -9.24
N PHE A 29 16.08 6.31 -10.33
CA PHE A 29 15.53 4.96 -10.44
C PHE A 29 16.65 3.93 -10.28
N HIS A 30 16.39 2.89 -9.50
CA HIS A 30 17.34 1.81 -9.28
C HIS A 30 16.64 0.49 -8.99
N ALA A 31 17.39 -0.61 -9.11
CA ALA A 31 16.87 -1.97 -8.93
C ALA A 31 15.62 -2.22 -9.79
N ASP A 32 14.52 -2.64 -9.17
CA ASP A 32 13.31 -3.09 -9.87
C ASP A 32 12.41 -1.93 -10.34
N ASP A 33 12.79 -0.67 -10.12
CA ASP A 33 12.02 0.50 -10.60
C ASP A 33 11.84 0.43 -12.12
N THR A 34 12.90 0.08 -12.85
CA THR A 34 12.89 -0.01 -14.32
C THR A 34 11.89 -1.06 -14.81
N PHE A 35 11.69 -2.17 -14.09
CA PHE A 35 10.67 -3.16 -14.42
C PHE A 35 9.28 -2.51 -14.45
N HIS A 36 8.94 -1.77 -13.41
CA HIS A 36 7.62 -1.14 -13.25
C HIS A 36 7.40 -0.04 -14.30
N LEU A 37 8.44 0.73 -14.62
CA LEU A 37 8.40 1.79 -15.64
C LEU A 37 8.20 1.20 -17.04
N GLU A 38 9.02 0.23 -17.44
CA GLU A 38 8.94 -0.41 -18.76
C GLU A 38 7.62 -1.18 -18.94
N ALA A 39 7.16 -1.90 -17.90
CA ALA A 39 5.86 -2.58 -17.93
C ALA A 39 4.70 -1.57 -18.05
N ALA A 40 4.79 -0.42 -17.38
CA ALA A 40 3.81 0.64 -17.50
C ALA A 40 3.78 1.25 -18.92
N GLN A 41 4.94 1.43 -19.55
CA GLN A 41 5.02 1.89 -20.95
C GLN A 41 4.41 0.88 -21.92
N HIS A 42 4.57 -0.43 -21.68
CA HIS A 42 3.87 -1.47 -22.44
C HIS A 42 2.36 -1.38 -22.25
N ILE A 43 1.88 -1.21 -21.02
CA ILE A 43 0.44 -1.08 -20.72
C ILE A 43 -0.21 0.09 -21.45
N ILE A 44 0.50 1.20 -21.67
CA ILE A 44 -0.03 2.32 -22.46
C ILE A 44 -0.34 1.89 -23.90
N LYS A 45 0.47 0.99 -24.48
CA LYS A 45 0.30 0.49 -25.85
C LYS A 45 -0.73 -0.65 -25.92
N GLU A 46 -0.67 -1.60 -24.98
CA GLU A 46 -1.55 -2.77 -24.92
C GLU A 46 -2.24 -2.90 -23.54
N PRO A 47 -3.24 -2.05 -23.22
CA PRO A 47 -3.81 -1.97 -21.87
C PRO A 47 -4.56 -3.22 -21.43
N LEU A 48 -5.01 -4.08 -22.36
CA LEU A 48 -5.71 -5.33 -22.04
C LEU A 48 -4.78 -6.54 -21.96
N LYS A 49 -3.48 -6.37 -22.26
CA LYS A 49 -2.48 -7.44 -22.25
C LYS A 49 -1.24 -7.01 -21.46
N PRO A 50 -1.36 -6.75 -20.14
CA PRO A 50 -0.27 -6.18 -19.35
C PRO A 50 1.00 -7.06 -19.29
N MET A 51 0.87 -8.37 -19.51
CA MET A 51 1.98 -9.33 -19.44
C MET A 51 2.53 -9.79 -20.79
N SER A 52 1.99 -9.31 -21.92
CA SER A 52 2.42 -9.74 -23.26
C SER A 52 3.71 -9.07 -23.74
N GLY A 53 4.15 -8.03 -23.04
CA GLY A 53 5.27 -7.19 -23.46
C GLY A 53 6.63 -7.80 -23.18
N ILE A 54 7.64 -7.12 -23.72
CA ILE A 54 9.04 -7.38 -23.50
C ILE A 54 9.63 -6.12 -22.85
N ILE A 55 10.48 -6.30 -21.85
CA ILE A 55 11.08 -5.22 -21.06
C ILE A 55 12.59 -5.36 -21.02
N ARG A 56 13.28 -4.22 -20.89
CA ARG A 56 14.74 -4.15 -20.75
C ARG A 56 15.07 -3.52 -19.41
N TRP A 57 15.10 -4.35 -18.37
CA TRP A 57 15.20 -3.88 -16.98
C TRP A 57 16.37 -4.49 -16.20
N GLY A 58 16.89 -5.64 -16.64
CA GLY A 58 18.02 -6.35 -16.02
C GLY A 58 19.27 -6.34 -16.91
N ASN A 59 19.65 -7.52 -17.43
CA ASN A 59 20.77 -7.67 -18.36
C ASN A 59 20.51 -6.95 -19.71
N TYR A 60 21.53 -6.95 -20.59
CA TYR A 60 21.42 -6.39 -21.95
C TYR A 60 20.30 -7.01 -22.80
N GLU A 61 19.89 -8.24 -22.50
CA GLU A 61 18.89 -8.95 -23.29
C GLU A 61 17.45 -8.59 -22.86
N PRO A 62 16.54 -8.32 -23.81
CA PRO A 62 15.13 -8.11 -23.51
C PRO A 62 14.47 -9.38 -22.96
N GLU A 63 13.65 -9.24 -21.92
CA GLU A 63 12.94 -10.36 -21.29
C GLU A 63 11.42 -10.15 -21.33
N PRO A 64 10.61 -11.23 -21.44
CA PRO A 64 9.16 -11.13 -21.31
C PRO A 64 8.74 -10.62 -19.91
N ILE A 65 7.76 -9.70 -19.86
CA ILE A 65 7.17 -9.21 -18.59
C ILE A 65 6.63 -10.38 -17.75
N LEU A 66 6.09 -11.40 -18.43
CA LEU A 66 5.55 -12.60 -17.80
C LEU A 66 6.55 -13.32 -16.89
N ASN A 67 7.86 -13.20 -17.11
CA ASN A 67 8.86 -13.83 -16.24
C ASN A 67 8.87 -13.24 -14.82
N GLY A 68 8.61 -11.94 -14.68
CA GLY A 68 8.47 -11.29 -13.37
C GLY A 68 7.14 -11.64 -12.69
N ASN A 69 6.12 -11.99 -13.48
CA ASN A 69 4.77 -12.42 -13.08
C ASN A 69 4.25 -11.74 -11.79
N GLN A 70 4.03 -10.43 -11.85
CA GLN A 70 3.44 -9.68 -10.73
C GLN A 70 2.05 -9.17 -11.11
N PRO A 71 1.13 -9.01 -10.14
CA PRO A 71 -0.16 -8.41 -10.39
C PRO A 71 -0.06 -6.99 -11.00
N PRO A 72 -0.93 -6.62 -11.96
CA PRO A 72 -0.68 -5.45 -12.80
C PRO A 72 -1.11 -4.10 -12.22
N LEU A 73 -1.75 -4.02 -11.04
CA LEU A 73 -2.29 -2.75 -10.52
C LEU A 73 -1.21 -1.68 -10.41
N MET A 74 -0.03 -2.06 -9.92
CA MET A 74 1.07 -1.12 -9.77
C MET A 74 1.51 -0.56 -11.14
N PHE A 75 1.59 -1.40 -12.16
CA PHE A 75 1.96 -0.98 -13.51
C PHE A 75 0.91 -0.03 -14.11
N TYR A 76 -0.38 -0.27 -13.88
CA TYR A 76 -1.44 0.67 -14.29
C TYR A 76 -1.33 2.00 -13.56
N LEU A 77 -1.03 2.03 -12.26
CA LEU A 77 -0.86 3.27 -11.51
C LEU A 77 0.32 4.08 -12.06
N VAL A 78 1.46 3.43 -12.29
CA VAL A 78 2.64 4.03 -12.91
C VAL A 78 2.31 4.53 -14.32
N ALA A 79 1.56 3.76 -15.12
CA ALA A 79 1.17 4.16 -16.47
C ALA A 79 0.29 5.42 -16.46
N VAL A 80 -0.71 5.48 -15.57
CA VAL A 80 -1.57 6.66 -15.41
C VAL A 80 -0.75 7.89 -15.05
N VAL A 81 0.11 7.80 -14.04
CA VAL A 81 0.98 8.92 -13.64
C VAL A 81 1.93 9.31 -14.77
N GLY A 82 2.48 8.32 -15.49
CA GLY A 82 3.40 8.52 -16.61
C GLY A 82 2.74 9.24 -17.79
N VAL A 83 1.47 8.92 -18.10
CA VAL A 83 0.71 9.60 -19.16
C VAL A 83 0.46 11.07 -18.83
N PHE A 84 0.13 11.40 -17.58
CA PHE A 84 -0.22 12.77 -17.20
C PHE A 84 0.97 13.66 -16.83
N PHE A 85 2.03 13.08 -16.24
CA PHE A 85 3.14 13.84 -15.66
C PHE A 85 4.52 13.42 -16.19
N GLY A 86 4.58 12.42 -17.07
CA GLY A 86 5.83 11.87 -17.61
C GLY A 86 6.46 10.79 -16.71
N PHE A 87 7.36 10.01 -17.30
CA PHE A 87 8.11 8.94 -16.63
C PHE A 87 9.40 9.49 -15.99
N ASN A 88 9.26 10.53 -15.16
CA ASN A 88 10.36 11.15 -14.44
C ASN A 88 10.33 10.75 -12.96
N GLU A 89 11.44 10.93 -12.25
CA GLU A 89 11.61 10.53 -10.85
C GLU A 89 10.59 11.22 -9.94
N ALA A 90 10.46 12.54 -10.05
CA ALA A 90 9.59 13.35 -9.20
C ALA A 90 8.12 12.88 -9.17
N PRO A 91 7.39 12.79 -10.31
CA PRO A 91 5.99 12.35 -10.29
C PRO A 91 5.83 10.90 -9.79
N MET A 92 6.78 10.01 -10.09
CA MET A 92 6.73 8.61 -9.65
C MET A 92 6.96 8.46 -8.16
N HIS A 93 7.95 9.15 -7.60
CA HIS A 93 8.18 9.15 -6.16
C HIS A 93 7.09 9.90 -5.39
N LEU A 94 6.49 10.94 -5.98
CA LEU A 94 5.29 11.57 -5.40
C LEU A 94 4.11 10.60 -5.35
N MET A 95 3.90 9.78 -6.39
CA MET A 95 2.87 8.75 -6.37
C MET A 95 3.09 7.78 -5.20
N ILE A 96 4.32 7.28 -5.00
CA ILE A 96 4.66 6.41 -3.85
C ILE A 96 4.49 7.14 -2.52
N SER A 97 4.86 8.42 -2.47
CA SER A 97 4.73 9.27 -1.29
C SER A 97 3.28 9.39 -0.81
N VAL A 98 2.29 9.39 -1.71
CA VAL A 98 0.86 9.34 -1.32
C VAL A 98 0.54 8.08 -0.51
N PHE A 99 1.02 6.91 -0.92
CA PHE A 99 0.85 5.66 -0.16
C PHE A 99 1.62 5.68 1.16
N SER A 100 2.80 6.32 1.20
CA SER A 100 3.55 6.51 2.43
C SER A 100 2.78 7.36 3.44
N PHE A 101 2.17 8.47 3.01
CA PHE A 101 1.33 9.31 3.86
C PHE A 101 0.18 8.51 4.47
N PHE A 102 -0.57 7.80 3.64
CA PHE A 102 -1.71 7.01 4.10
C PHE A 102 -1.29 5.87 5.03
N SER A 103 -0.13 5.25 4.79
CA SER A 103 0.43 4.23 5.70
C SER A 103 0.66 4.83 7.10
N LEU A 104 1.33 5.98 7.20
CA LEU A 104 1.57 6.66 8.47
C LEU A 104 0.26 7.08 9.14
N PHE A 105 -0.65 7.68 8.37
CA PHE A 105 -1.94 8.15 8.88
C PHE A 105 -2.80 7.00 9.43
N ILE A 106 -2.92 5.92 8.67
CA ILE A 106 -3.73 4.76 9.09
C ILE A 106 -3.07 4.06 10.28
N PHE A 107 -1.74 3.91 10.28
CA PHE A 107 -1.02 3.34 11.42
C PHE A 107 -1.24 4.15 12.70
N PHE A 108 -1.14 5.48 12.62
CA PHE A 108 -1.47 6.37 13.75
C PHE A 108 -2.90 6.14 14.26
N ARG A 109 -3.87 6.05 13.34
CA ARG A 109 -5.28 5.80 13.68
C ARG A 109 -5.45 4.45 14.37
N ILE A 110 -4.79 3.39 13.89
CA ILE A 110 -4.78 2.07 14.53
C ILE A 110 -4.19 2.18 15.94
N ALA A 111 -2.98 2.73 16.10
CA ALA A 111 -2.31 2.86 17.39
C ALA A 111 -3.16 3.61 18.42
N LYS A 112 -3.85 4.67 17.99
CA LYS A 112 -4.77 5.44 18.83
C LYS A 112 -6.01 4.63 19.24
N GLU A 113 -6.65 3.95 18.29
CA GLU A 113 -7.88 3.18 18.57
C GLU A 113 -7.62 1.90 19.39
N TYR A 114 -6.38 1.41 19.39
CA TYR A 114 -5.93 0.33 20.27
C TYR A 114 -5.54 0.81 21.67
N GLY A 115 -5.58 2.12 21.95
CA GLY A 115 -5.35 2.67 23.28
C GLY A 115 -3.88 2.91 23.64
N SER A 116 -2.98 3.03 22.66
CA SER A 116 -1.60 3.42 22.94
C SER A 116 -1.54 4.80 23.60
N GLU A 117 -0.71 4.94 24.62
CA GLU A 117 -0.45 6.22 25.30
C GLU A 117 0.29 7.23 24.39
N ARG A 118 1.11 6.73 23.46
CA ARG A 118 1.97 7.55 22.58
C ARG A 118 1.85 7.12 21.11
N PRO A 119 0.66 7.25 20.48
CA PRO A 119 0.42 6.75 19.13
C PRO A 119 1.27 7.48 18.07
N LEU A 120 1.58 8.75 18.29
CA LEU A 120 2.46 9.51 17.39
C LEU A 120 3.90 8.98 17.44
N LEU A 121 4.43 8.66 18.63
CA LEU A 121 5.77 8.09 18.77
C LEU A 121 5.87 6.75 18.03
N LEU A 122 4.87 5.87 18.18
CA LEU A 122 4.83 4.61 17.42
C LEU A 122 4.82 4.84 15.91
N THR A 123 4.08 5.87 15.46
CA THR A 123 4.02 6.22 14.03
C THR A 123 5.36 6.76 13.52
N VAL A 124 6.07 7.54 14.34
CA VAL A 124 7.43 8.01 14.04
C VAL A 124 8.39 6.82 13.91
N LEU A 125 8.36 5.89 14.87
CA LEU A 125 9.20 4.69 14.85
C LEU A 125 8.91 3.81 13.63
N PHE A 126 7.63 3.65 13.28
CA PHE A 126 7.23 2.95 12.06
C PHE A 126 7.74 3.65 10.80
N GLY A 127 7.56 4.96 10.68
CA GLY A 127 7.98 5.75 9.52
C GLY A 127 9.50 5.83 9.33
N LEU A 128 10.25 5.87 10.43
CA LEU A 128 11.72 5.90 10.43
C LEU A 128 12.35 4.50 10.44
N CYS A 129 11.53 3.45 10.38
CA CYS A 129 12.05 2.09 10.24
C CYS A 129 12.89 1.99 8.96
N PRO A 130 14.13 1.46 9.01
CA PRO A 130 15.00 1.37 7.83
C PRO A 130 14.32 0.69 6.64
N ALA A 131 13.52 -0.36 6.90
CA ALA A 131 12.76 -1.06 5.87
C ALA A 131 11.70 -0.19 5.19
N PHE A 132 11.11 0.79 5.89
CA PHE A 132 10.12 1.69 5.32
C PHE A 132 10.78 2.87 4.58
N VAL A 133 11.90 3.38 5.11
CA VAL A 133 12.65 4.49 4.51
C VAL A 133 13.29 4.08 3.18
N VAL A 134 13.93 2.91 3.14
CA VAL A 134 14.71 2.47 1.97
C VAL A 134 13.81 2.01 0.81
N ASN A 135 12.64 1.43 1.12
CA ASN A 135 11.73 0.85 0.13
C ASN A 135 10.71 1.85 -0.46
N GLN A 136 10.96 3.16 -0.38
CA GLN A 136 10.09 4.16 -1.04
C GLN A 136 10.34 4.29 -2.54
N ASN A 137 10.96 3.30 -3.17
CA ASN A 137 11.18 3.26 -4.62
C ASN A 137 9.85 3.04 -5.35
N VAL A 138 9.88 3.06 -6.69
CA VAL A 138 8.71 2.86 -7.56
C VAL A 138 8.36 1.37 -7.62
N MET A 139 8.03 0.82 -6.45
CA MET A 139 7.83 -0.60 -6.21
C MET A 139 6.54 -0.85 -5.43
N THR A 140 6.19 -2.12 -5.29
CA THR A 140 4.94 -2.56 -4.66
C THR A 140 4.92 -2.47 -3.14
N ASP A 141 6.07 -2.33 -2.47
CA ASP A 141 6.17 -2.57 -1.02
C ASP A 141 5.41 -1.54 -0.17
N VAL A 142 5.59 -0.24 -0.42
CA VAL A 142 4.86 0.82 0.29
C VAL A 142 3.35 0.76 -0.01
N PRO A 143 2.88 0.65 -1.28
CA PRO A 143 1.47 0.43 -1.58
C PRO A 143 0.88 -0.81 -0.88
N VAL A 144 1.61 -1.93 -0.84
CA VAL A 144 1.21 -3.16 -0.14
C VAL A 144 0.99 -2.89 1.34
N VAL A 145 1.92 -2.22 2.01
CA VAL A 145 1.78 -1.86 3.43
C VAL A 145 0.57 -0.94 3.65
N CYS A 146 0.38 0.05 2.77
CA CYS A 146 -0.76 0.96 2.82
C CYS A 146 -2.09 0.20 2.75
N PHE A 147 -2.26 -0.68 1.76
CA PHE A 147 -3.49 -1.45 1.59
C PHE A 147 -3.70 -2.46 2.72
N LEU A 148 -2.63 -3.06 3.24
CA LEU A 148 -2.70 -3.99 4.36
C LEU A 148 -3.19 -3.29 5.64
N LEU A 149 -2.59 -2.14 5.97
CA LEU A 149 -3.02 -1.31 7.10
C LEU A 149 -4.46 -0.83 6.93
N ALA A 150 -4.83 -0.40 5.72
CA ALA A 150 -6.19 0.02 5.40
C ALA A 150 -7.19 -1.12 5.63
N ALA A 151 -6.91 -2.32 5.10
CA ALA A 151 -7.75 -3.50 5.29
C ALA A 151 -7.93 -3.85 6.77
N PHE A 152 -6.84 -3.92 7.55
CA PHE A 152 -6.92 -4.21 8.98
C PHE A 152 -7.66 -3.14 9.78
N TYR A 153 -7.46 -1.86 9.45
CA TYR A 153 -8.19 -0.77 10.08
C TYR A 153 -9.70 -0.89 9.84
N GLN A 154 -10.13 -1.27 8.63
CA GLN A 154 -11.54 -1.49 8.33
C GLN A 154 -12.09 -2.74 9.04
N LEU A 155 -11.33 -3.83 9.12
CA LEU A 155 -11.71 -5.03 9.86
C LEU A 155 -11.88 -4.76 11.37
N TYR A 156 -11.01 -3.92 11.95
CA TYR A 156 -11.16 -3.45 13.33
C TYR A 156 -12.50 -2.72 13.53
N TRP A 157 -12.82 -1.76 12.66
CA TRP A 157 -14.08 -1.02 12.74
C TRP A 157 -15.31 -1.86 12.44
N LEU A 158 -15.20 -2.86 11.56
CA LEU A 158 -16.24 -3.83 11.32
C LEU A 158 -16.58 -4.60 12.61
N LYS A 159 -15.58 -5.03 13.38
CA LYS A 159 -15.81 -5.70 14.67
C LYS A 159 -16.50 -4.78 15.68
N LYS A 160 -16.14 -3.50 15.71
CA LYS A 160 -16.64 -2.49 16.67
C LYS A 160 -18.05 -1.97 16.35
N GLN A 161 -18.33 -1.63 15.07
CA GLN A 161 -19.60 -1.00 14.66
C GLN A 161 -20.55 -1.93 13.88
N ARG A 162 -20.06 -3.07 13.35
CA ARG A 162 -20.82 -4.01 12.50
C ARG A 162 -21.53 -3.39 11.28
N LYS A 163 -21.05 -2.25 10.78
CA LYS A 163 -21.61 -1.60 9.58
C LYS A 163 -21.09 -2.24 8.30
N LYS A 164 -21.98 -2.46 7.33
CA LYS A 164 -21.66 -3.02 5.99
C LYS A 164 -20.56 -2.24 5.25
N LYS A 165 -20.49 -0.91 5.43
CA LYS A 165 -19.45 -0.06 4.83
C LYS A 165 -18.03 -0.54 5.14
N HIS A 166 -17.75 -0.92 6.38
CA HIS A 166 -16.41 -1.38 6.77
C HIS A 166 -16.07 -2.75 6.16
N TYR A 167 -17.07 -3.60 5.95
CA TYR A 167 -16.89 -4.86 5.23
C TYR A 167 -16.54 -4.64 3.76
N LEU A 168 -17.30 -3.79 3.05
CA LEU A 168 -17.03 -3.46 1.65
C LEU A 168 -15.67 -2.80 1.45
N LEU A 169 -15.29 -1.87 2.33
CA LEU A 169 -13.97 -1.23 2.26
C LEU A 169 -12.84 -2.22 2.57
N ALA A 170 -13.01 -3.13 3.53
CA ALA A 170 -12.02 -4.17 3.80
C ALA A 170 -11.82 -5.08 2.58
N MET A 171 -12.90 -5.52 1.94
CA MET A 171 -12.83 -6.29 0.69
C MET A 171 -12.10 -5.52 -0.40
N LEU A 172 -12.44 -4.24 -0.60
CA LEU A 172 -11.81 -3.39 -1.60
C LEU A 172 -10.29 -3.32 -1.40
N PHE A 173 -9.83 -3.02 -0.18
CA PHE A 173 -8.38 -2.92 0.11
C PHE A 173 -7.65 -4.26 -0.01
N LEU A 174 -8.28 -5.37 0.41
CA LEU A 174 -7.70 -6.71 0.23
C LEU A 174 -7.58 -7.06 -1.26
N THR A 175 -8.61 -6.79 -2.06
CA THR A 175 -8.60 -7.02 -3.50
C THR A 175 -7.55 -6.17 -4.21
N MET A 176 -7.49 -4.86 -3.91
CA MET A 176 -6.43 -3.98 -4.46
C MET A 176 -5.04 -4.48 -4.05
N GLY A 177 -4.90 -4.97 -2.81
CA GLY A 177 -3.67 -5.62 -2.34
C GLY A 177 -3.28 -6.84 -3.17
N VAL A 178 -4.21 -7.75 -3.47
CA VAL A 178 -3.95 -8.91 -4.36
C VAL A 178 -3.53 -8.45 -5.74
N PHE A 179 -4.20 -7.44 -6.29
CA PHE A 179 -3.82 -6.87 -7.59
C PHE A 179 -2.53 -6.06 -7.58
N THR A 180 -1.93 -5.83 -6.41
CA THR A 180 -0.60 -5.22 -6.26
C THR A 180 0.49 -6.28 -6.05
N LYS A 181 0.26 -7.26 -5.17
CA LYS A 181 1.23 -8.32 -4.85
C LYS A 181 0.51 -9.55 -4.28
N TYR A 182 0.90 -10.75 -4.71
CA TYR A 182 0.24 -12.01 -4.32
C TYR A 182 0.34 -12.34 -2.82
N ILE A 183 1.18 -11.64 -2.05
CA ILE A 183 1.30 -11.80 -0.59
C ILE A 183 -0.04 -11.58 0.15
N PHE A 184 -1.00 -10.91 -0.48
CA PHE A 184 -2.35 -10.77 0.07
C PHE A 184 -3.18 -12.05 0.05
N LEU A 185 -2.85 -13.06 -0.77
CA LEU A 185 -3.60 -14.33 -0.80
C LEU A 185 -3.54 -15.06 0.55
N PRO A 186 -2.36 -15.28 1.17
CA PRO A 186 -2.27 -15.77 2.55
C PRO A 186 -3.05 -14.92 3.56
N VAL A 187 -3.01 -13.58 3.42
CA VAL A 187 -3.73 -12.67 4.33
C VAL A 187 -5.24 -12.88 4.23
N ILE A 188 -5.79 -12.96 3.02
CA ILE A 188 -7.21 -13.23 2.79
C ILE A 188 -7.58 -14.60 3.37
N PHE A 189 -6.74 -15.61 3.15
CA PHE A 189 -6.96 -16.95 3.68
C PHE A 189 -6.99 -16.96 5.22
N ALA A 190 -6.02 -16.32 5.87
CA ALA A 190 -5.97 -16.20 7.33
C ALA A 190 -7.19 -15.46 7.89
N VAL A 191 -7.58 -14.34 7.26
CA VAL A 191 -8.79 -13.60 7.65
C VAL A 191 -10.04 -14.47 7.49
N GLY A 192 -10.15 -15.21 6.38
CA GLY A 192 -11.24 -16.16 6.12
C GLY A 192 -11.36 -17.24 7.20
N ILE A 193 -10.24 -17.87 7.58
CA ILE A 193 -10.20 -18.84 8.68
C ILE A 193 -10.67 -18.21 10.00
N ILE A 194 -10.17 -17.02 10.34
CA ILE A 194 -10.57 -16.33 11.58
C ILE A 194 -12.07 -16.08 11.60
N PHE A 195 -12.68 -15.72 10.48
CA PHE A 195 -14.13 -15.54 10.38
C PHE A 195 -14.88 -16.86 10.54
N LEU A 196 -14.42 -17.95 9.90
CA LEU A 196 -15.03 -19.28 10.01
C LEU A 196 -14.98 -19.81 11.44
N VAL A 197 -13.81 -19.79 12.07
CA VAL A 197 -13.61 -20.26 13.45
C VAL A 197 -14.49 -19.45 14.42
N LYS A 198 -14.53 -18.13 14.30
CA LYS A 198 -15.38 -17.29 15.17
C LYS A 198 -16.87 -17.49 14.93
N ARG A 199 -17.28 -17.84 13.71
CA ARG A 199 -18.68 -18.18 13.42
C ARG A 199 -19.09 -19.47 14.12
N GLN A 200 -18.19 -20.46 14.18
CA GLN A 200 -18.43 -21.70 14.91
C GLN A 200 -18.58 -21.44 16.41
N PHE A 201 -17.69 -20.67 17.04
CA PHE A 201 -17.81 -20.37 18.48
C PHE A 201 -19.07 -19.59 18.87
N LYS A 202 -19.58 -18.72 18.00
CA LYS A 202 -20.83 -18.00 18.25
C LYS A 202 -22.07 -18.91 18.17
N SER A 203 -21.97 -20.05 17.48
CA SER A 203 -23.03 -21.06 17.41
C SER A 203 -23.04 -22.00 18.61
N TYR A 204 -21.94 -22.08 19.38
CA TYR A 204 -21.81 -22.94 20.57
C TYR A 204 -22.09 -22.22 21.90
N SER A 205 -22.40 -20.91 21.91
CA SER A 205 -22.69 -20.15 23.15
C SER A 205 -24.20 -19.95 23.43
N ILE A 206 -25.05 -20.86 22.94
CA ILE A 206 -26.47 -20.91 23.26
C ILE A 206 -26.75 -22.27 23.88
N CYS A 207 -26.47 -22.39 25.18
CA CYS A 207 -27.05 -23.32 26.13
C CYS A 207 -27.09 -22.62 27.48
#